data_AF-A0A842IR59-F1
#
_entry.id   AF-A0A842IR59-F1
#
_cell.length_a   1.000
_cell.length_b   1.000
_cell.length_c   1.000
_cell.angle_alpha   90.00
_cell.angle_beta   90.00
_cell.angle_gamma   90.00
#
_symmetry.space_group_name_H-M   'P 1'
#
loop_
_entity.id
_entity.type
_entity.pdbx_description
1 polymer ?
#
loop_
_entity_poly.entity_id
_entity_poly.type
_entity_poly.pdbx_seq_one_letter_code
_entity_poly.pdbx_strand_id
1 'polypeptide(L)'
;MGQKKLSIPIITDVDRNIDGVEMIRCSYYSVQSDSPIPNWSISTVNNNSSILLLNIEAILLGPTNKGDEFDSVEDIDSMYIFAEQNQGLFVDINDIWVPFHWFGVEKVEQGLVYRISQEKFSLCWKLRHDYISFDEFNTEIAYQEDIKLRFSQKETNAFNDWTKAQIFRSREIYQESRGDYLQKFKE
;
A
#
# COMPACT_ATOMS: atom_id res chain seq x y z
N MET A 1 22.17 -19.02 5.74
CA MET A 1 21.75 -17.63 5.45
C MET A 1 20.30 -17.51 5.87
N GLY A 2 19.96 -16.65 6.84
CA GLY A 2 18.57 -16.45 7.23
C GLY A 2 17.82 -15.74 6.10
N GLN A 3 16.67 -16.28 5.68
CA GLN A 3 15.78 -15.56 4.77
C GLN A 3 15.35 -14.25 5.45
N LYS A 4 15.58 -13.13 4.75
CA LYS A 4 15.06 -11.82 5.15
C LYS A 4 13.54 -11.90 5.13
N LYS A 5 12.88 -11.74 6.29
CA LYS A 5 11.42 -11.71 6.37
C LYS A 5 10.93 -10.45 5.66
N LEU A 6 10.16 -10.64 4.59
CA LEU A 6 9.53 -9.54 3.86
C LEU A 6 8.46 -8.88 4.76
N SER A 7 8.42 -7.55 4.73
CA SER A 7 7.43 -6.77 5.47
C SER A 7 6.90 -5.63 4.61
N ILE A 8 5.58 -5.45 4.66
CA ILE A 8 4.82 -4.53 3.83
C ILE A 8 4.50 -3.29 4.68
N PRO A 9 4.74 -2.07 4.19
CA PRO A 9 4.27 -0.87 4.87
C PRO A 9 2.76 -0.71 4.69
N ILE A 10 2.08 -0.43 5.80
CA ILE A 10 0.65 -0.17 5.85
C ILE A 10 0.39 1.14 6.61
N ILE A 11 -0.50 1.98 6.09
CA ILE A 11 -0.88 3.27 6.65
C ILE A 11 -2.22 3.14 7.33
N THR A 12 -2.25 3.37 8.63
CA THR A 12 -3.48 3.31 9.44
C THR A 12 -4.45 4.41 9.03
N ASP A 13 -5.73 4.08 8.98
CA ASP A 13 -6.77 5.01 8.56
C ASP A 13 -7.90 5.14 9.61
N VAL A 14 -8.74 4.12 9.74
CA VAL A 14 -9.92 4.17 10.63
C VAL A 14 -10.13 2.85 11.34
N ASP A 15 -10.50 2.90 12.62
CA ASP A 15 -10.91 1.75 13.40
C ASP A 15 -12.40 1.44 13.23
N ARG A 16 -12.74 0.16 13.17
CA ARG A 16 -14.13 -0.34 13.18
C ARG A 16 -14.22 -1.68 13.90
N ASN A 17 -15.40 -1.96 14.45
CA ASN A 17 -15.77 -3.30 14.86
C ASN A 17 -16.43 -4.02 13.66
N ILE A 18 -15.89 -5.17 13.28
CA ILE A 18 -16.41 -6.01 12.20
C ILE A 18 -16.67 -7.38 12.82
N ASP A 19 -17.94 -7.80 12.83
CA ASP A 19 -18.39 -9.10 13.36
C ASP A 19 -17.81 -9.44 14.75
N GLY A 20 -17.72 -8.43 15.62
CA GLY A 20 -17.24 -8.57 16.99
C GLY A 20 -15.73 -8.40 17.18
N VAL A 21 -14.95 -8.25 16.11
CA VAL A 21 -13.50 -8.03 16.16
C VAL A 21 -13.17 -6.57 15.89
N GLU A 22 -12.35 -5.96 16.74
CA GLU A 22 -11.80 -4.62 16.49
C GLU A 22 -10.70 -4.69 15.42
N MET A 23 -10.88 -3.92 14.36
CA MET A 23 -9.98 -3.90 13.20
C MET A 23 -9.67 -2.46 12.81
N ILE A 24 -8.47 -2.24 12.29
CA ILE A 24 -8.02 -0.98 11.67
C ILE A 24 -8.02 -1.18 10.16
N ARG A 25 -8.71 -0.31 9.43
CA ARG A 25 -8.51 -0.16 7.99
C ARG A 25 -7.13 0.42 7.77
N CYS A 26 -6.33 -0.25 6.96
CA CYS A 26 -5.01 0.21 6.59
C CYS A 26 -4.89 0.28 5.08
N SER A 27 -4.28 1.36 4.59
CA SER A 27 -3.94 1.52 3.19
C SER A 27 -2.57 0.94 2.89
N TYR A 28 -2.38 0.39 1.70
CA TYR A 28 -1.10 -0.05 1.18
C TYR A 28 -0.98 0.36 -0.29
N TYR A 29 0.25 0.46 -0.79
CA TYR A 29 0.51 0.81 -2.18
C TYR A 29 0.79 -0.44 -3.00
N SER A 30 0.18 -0.50 -4.18
CA SER A 30 0.48 -1.51 -5.18
C SER A 30 0.67 -0.88 -6.56
N VAL A 31 1.40 -1.59 -7.43
CA VAL A 31 1.45 -1.29 -8.86
C VAL A 31 0.51 -2.25 -9.55
N GLN A 32 -0.42 -1.70 -10.32
CA GLN A 32 -1.45 -2.46 -11.01
C GLN A 32 -1.40 -2.24 -12.51
N SER A 33 -2.11 -3.12 -13.23
CA SER A 33 -2.38 -2.96 -14.65
C SER A 33 -3.82 -3.34 -14.97
N ASP A 34 -4.50 -2.46 -15.69
CA ASP A 34 -5.87 -2.65 -16.17
C ASP A 34 -5.93 -3.36 -17.54
N SER A 35 -4.78 -3.57 -18.14
CA SER A 35 -4.61 -4.10 -19.48
C SER A 35 -3.62 -5.27 -19.45
N PRO A 36 -3.80 -6.32 -20.28
CA PRO A 36 -2.82 -7.39 -20.36
C PRO A 36 -1.45 -6.84 -20.77
N ILE A 37 -0.41 -7.19 -20.02
CA ILE A 37 0.97 -6.76 -20.34
C ILE A 37 1.66 -7.84 -21.17
N PRO A 38 1.87 -7.63 -22.49
CA PRO A 38 2.58 -8.58 -23.33
C PRO A 38 4.09 -8.55 -23.06
N ASN A 39 4.79 -9.62 -23.44
CA ASN A 39 6.26 -9.74 -23.39
C ASN A 39 6.89 -9.67 -21.98
N TRP A 40 6.10 -9.92 -20.94
CA TRP A 40 6.65 -10.16 -19.61
C TRP A 40 7.26 -11.56 -19.54
N SER A 41 8.48 -11.64 -19.00
CA SER A 41 9.20 -12.90 -18.80
C SER A 41 9.27 -13.21 -17.31
N ILE A 42 8.69 -14.33 -16.88
CA ILE A 42 9.01 -14.90 -15.58
C ILE A 42 10.21 -15.80 -15.76
N SER A 43 11.38 -15.37 -15.29
CA SER A 43 12.56 -16.23 -15.22
C SER A 43 12.39 -17.21 -14.05
N THR A 44 11.84 -18.38 -14.33
CA THR A 44 12.02 -19.54 -13.42
C THR A 44 13.35 -20.22 -13.77
N VAL A 45 13.92 -20.96 -12.81
CA VAL A 45 15.29 -21.49 -12.85
C VAL A 45 15.67 -22.24 -14.14
N ASN A 46 14.72 -22.67 -14.99
CA ASN A 46 15.05 -23.46 -16.19
C ASN A 46 14.16 -23.29 -17.44
N ASN A 47 13.32 -22.26 -17.62
CA ASN A 47 12.60 -22.09 -18.89
C ASN A 47 12.09 -20.66 -19.15
N ASN A 48 12.26 -20.19 -20.39
CA ASN A 48 11.59 -18.99 -20.93
C ASN A 48 10.31 -19.42 -21.67
N SER A 49 9.19 -19.45 -20.95
CA SER A 49 7.87 -19.62 -21.57
C SER A 49 7.25 -18.26 -21.86
N SER A 50 6.48 -18.15 -22.93
CA SER A 50 5.63 -16.97 -23.18
C SER A 50 4.48 -16.97 -22.18
N ILE A 51 4.33 -15.88 -21.43
CA ILE A 51 3.35 -15.76 -20.36
C ILE A 51 2.53 -14.49 -20.63
N LEU A 52 1.22 -14.62 -20.50
CA LEU A 52 0.30 -13.50 -20.44
C LEU A 52 -0.10 -13.29 -18.99
N LEU A 53 0.12 -12.09 -18.47
CA LEU A 53 -0.26 -11.74 -17.10
C LEU A 53 -1.48 -10.82 -17.13
N LEU A 54 -2.48 -11.18 -16.32
CA LEU A 54 -3.79 -10.53 -16.23
C LEU A 54 -4.03 -10.09 -14.79
N ASN A 55 -4.64 -8.92 -14.61
CA ASN A 55 -4.97 -8.34 -13.29
C ASN A 55 -3.79 -8.39 -12.32
N ILE A 56 -2.64 -7.91 -12.78
CA ILE A 56 -1.42 -7.90 -11.99
C ILE A 56 -1.60 -6.91 -10.86
N GLU A 57 -1.38 -7.37 -9.63
CA GLU A 57 -1.16 -6.51 -8.48
C GLU A 57 0.23 -6.82 -7.90
N ALA A 58 1.12 -5.84 -7.90
CA ALA A 58 2.42 -5.92 -7.28
C ALA A 58 2.46 -5.02 -6.04
N ILE A 59 2.52 -5.62 -4.85
CA ILE A 59 2.56 -4.88 -3.58
C ILE A 59 3.95 -4.24 -3.40
N LEU A 60 3.97 -2.94 -3.11
CA LEU A 60 5.21 -2.21 -2.90
C LEU A 60 5.74 -2.43 -1.48
N LEU A 61 6.94 -2.98 -1.38
CA LEU A 61 7.60 -3.31 -0.11
C LEU A 61 8.47 -2.17 0.43
N GLY A 62 8.82 -1.21 -0.44
CA GLY A 62 9.80 -0.16 -0.19
C GLY A 62 10.06 0.68 -1.44
N PRO A 63 11.02 1.63 -1.37
CA PRO A 63 11.39 2.48 -2.50
C PRO A 63 11.93 1.66 -3.68
N THR A 64 11.69 2.11 -4.91
CA THR A 64 12.23 1.43 -6.11
C THR A 64 13.72 1.71 -6.32
N ASN A 65 14.22 2.80 -5.71
CA ASN A 65 15.58 3.31 -5.87
C ASN A 65 16.55 2.90 -4.76
N LYS A 66 16.08 2.45 -3.58
CA LYS A 66 16.95 2.09 -2.44
C LYS A 66 16.23 1.25 -1.37
N GLY A 67 17.03 0.57 -0.54
CA GLY A 67 16.65 0.11 0.81
C GLY A 67 15.36 -0.70 0.96
N ASP A 68 14.87 -0.81 2.20
CA ASP A 68 13.57 -1.43 2.50
C ASP A 68 12.49 -0.39 2.83
N GLU A 69 12.85 0.78 3.39
CA GLU A 69 11.92 1.75 3.97
C GLU A 69 11.86 3.06 3.21
N PHE A 70 10.64 3.62 3.09
CA PHE A 70 10.43 4.98 2.61
C PHE A 70 10.91 5.96 3.66
N ASP A 71 11.97 6.72 3.35
CA ASP A 71 12.52 7.66 4.31
C ASP A 71 12.50 9.11 3.88
N SER A 72 12.05 9.37 2.65
CA SER A 72 11.89 10.71 2.13
C SER A 72 10.71 10.79 1.16
N VAL A 73 10.34 12.03 0.80
CA VAL A 73 9.30 12.33 -0.20
C VAL A 73 9.71 11.77 -1.56
N GLU A 74 10.99 11.86 -1.90
CA GLU A 74 11.56 11.37 -3.15
C GLU A 74 11.45 9.85 -3.29
N ASP A 75 11.52 9.10 -2.18
CA ASP A 75 11.31 7.66 -2.21
C ASP A 75 9.87 7.31 -2.59
N ILE A 76 8.91 8.08 -2.10
CA ILE A 76 7.49 7.88 -2.41
C ILE A 76 7.23 8.28 -3.86
N ASP A 77 7.77 9.41 -4.31
CA ASP A 77 7.69 9.85 -5.71
C ASP A 77 8.33 8.83 -6.67
N SER A 78 9.39 8.12 -6.23
CA SER A 78 10.05 7.08 -7.04
C SER A 78 9.12 5.92 -7.41
N MET A 79 8.09 5.64 -6.60
CA MET A 79 7.08 4.62 -6.91
C MET A 79 6.23 5.02 -8.12
N TYR A 80 5.77 6.29 -8.13
CA TYR A 80 4.96 6.84 -9.21
C TYR A 80 5.78 6.94 -10.50
N ILE A 81 7.01 7.45 -10.41
CA ILE A 81 7.93 7.53 -11.55
C ILE A 81 8.15 6.15 -12.16
N PHE A 82 8.34 5.11 -11.32
CA PHE A 82 8.49 3.75 -11.80
C PHE A 82 7.25 3.24 -12.56
N ALA A 83 6.04 3.48 -12.05
CA ALA A 83 4.83 3.08 -12.75
C ALA A 83 4.62 3.87 -14.06
N GLU A 84 4.82 5.19 -14.04
CA GLU A 84 4.65 6.07 -15.22
C GLU A 84 5.63 5.75 -16.36
N GLN A 85 6.82 5.22 -16.05
CA GLN A 85 7.78 4.79 -17.06
C GLN A 85 7.35 3.55 -17.85
N ASN A 86 6.35 2.81 -17.36
CA ASN A 86 5.89 1.56 -17.95
C ASN A 86 4.46 1.70 -18.43
N GLN A 87 4.26 1.70 -19.75
CA GLN A 87 2.93 1.84 -20.33
C GLN A 87 1.98 0.76 -19.80
N GLY A 88 0.83 1.18 -19.28
CA GLY A 88 -0.18 0.28 -18.71
C GLY A 88 0.01 -0.07 -17.24
N LEU A 89 1.05 0.46 -16.57
CA LEU A 89 1.19 0.39 -15.12
C LEU A 89 0.75 1.69 -14.45
N PHE A 90 0.13 1.57 -13.29
CA PHE A 90 -0.17 2.70 -12.41
C PHE A 90 0.01 2.31 -10.95
N VAL A 91 0.32 3.29 -10.10
CA VAL A 91 0.30 3.11 -8.65
C VAL A 91 -1.15 3.23 -8.19
N ASP A 92 -1.58 2.28 -7.37
CA ASP A 92 -2.88 2.26 -6.74
C ASP A 92 -2.75 2.22 -5.21
N ILE A 93 -3.75 2.75 -4.53
CA ILE A 93 -3.85 2.78 -3.07
C ILE A 93 -5.03 1.89 -2.68
N ASN A 94 -4.71 0.71 -2.17
CA ASN A 94 -5.69 -0.28 -1.77
C ASN A 94 -5.78 -0.37 -0.24
N ASP A 95 -6.85 -1.00 0.26
CA ASP A 95 -7.10 -1.13 1.69
C ASP A 95 -7.18 -2.58 2.13
N ILE A 96 -6.81 -2.85 3.39
CA ILE A 96 -7.05 -4.10 4.10
C ILE A 96 -7.55 -3.83 5.52
N TRP A 97 -8.28 -4.77 6.10
CA TRP A 97 -8.64 -4.75 7.51
C TRP A 97 -7.62 -5.55 8.32
N VAL A 98 -7.04 -4.92 9.34
CA VAL A 98 -5.99 -5.49 10.20
C VAL A 98 -6.48 -5.56 11.65
N PRO A 99 -6.39 -6.70 12.34
CA PRO A 99 -6.80 -6.81 13.74
C PRO A 99 -6.10 -5.81 14.65
N PHE A 100 -6.87 -5.09 15.46
CA PHE A 100 -6.37 -4.04 16.36
C PHE A 100 -5.29 -4.55 17.32
N HIS A 101 -5.48 -5.74 17.88
CA HIS A 101 -4.55 -6.32 18.85
C HIS A 101 -3.14 -6.57 18.27
N TRP A 102 -2.99 -6.69 16.94
CA TRP A 102 -1.67 -6.84 16.31
C TRP A 102 -0.81 -5.58 16.41
N PHE A 103 -1.39 -4.40 16.56
CA PHE A 103 -0.64 -3.16 16.72
C PHE A 103 0.04 -3.08 18.10
N GLY A 104 -0.49 -3.79 19.09
CA GLY A 104 0.13 -3.95 20.40
C GLY A 104 0.25 -2.67 21.23
N VAL A 105 -0.62 -1.70 20.95
CA VAL A 105 -0.76 -0.39 21.61
C VAL A 105 -2.22 -0.20 22.06
N GLU A 106 -2.45 0.71 23.01
CA GLU A 106 -3.82 0.99 23.52
C GLU A 106 -4.68 1.78 22.53
N LYS A 107 -4.05 2.52 21.62
CA LYS A 107 -4.73 3.31 20.58
C LYS A 107 -3.84 3.42 19.36
N VAL A 108 -4.45 3.32 18.18
CA VAL A 108 -3.81 3.54 16.90
C VAL A 108 -4.29 4.89 16.36
N GLU A 109 -3.37 5.79 16.05
CA GLU A 109 -3.70 7.08 15.43
C GLU A 109 -3.72 6.93 13.90
N GLN A 110 -4.57 7.72 13.24
CA GLN A 110 -4.65 7.77 11.78
C GLN A 110 -3.35 8.33 11.17
N GLY A 111 -2.94 7.76 10.04
CA GLY A 111 -1.78 8.19 9.26
C GLY A 111 -0.44 7.63 9.74
N LEU A 112 -0.43 6.80 10.79
CA LEU A 112 0.77 6.11 11.25
C LEU A 112 1.11 4.93 10.34
N VAL A 113 2.41 4.75 10.07
CA VAL A 113 2.92 3.66 9.23
C VAL A 113 3.44 2.53 10.11
N TYR A 114 2.94 1.33 9.83
CA TYR A 114 3.39 0.08 10.43
C TYR A 114 3.88 -0.87 9.35
N ARG A 115 4.74 -1.81 9.74
CA ARG A 115 5.21 -2.91 8.90
C ARG A 115 4.59 -4.21 9.34
N ILE A 116 3.85 -4.83 8.44
CA ILE A 116 3.18 -6.11 8.62
C ILE A 116 3.97 -7.21 7.91
N SER A 117 4.06 -8.40 8.50
CA SER A 117 4.71 -9.54 7.85
C SER A 117 3.90 -9.99 6.63
N GLN A 118 4.58 -10.59 5.65
CA GLN A 118 3.92 -11.15 4.46
C GLN A 118 2.78 -12.13 4.81
N GLU A 119 2.96 -12.98 5.81
CA GLU A 119 1.95 -13.96 6.25
C GLU A 119 0.67 -13.27 6.74
N LYS A 120 0.82 -12.29 7.64
CA LYS A 120 -0.30 -11.51 8.20
C LYS A 120 -0.96 -10.64 7.14
N PHE A 121 -0.18 -10.02 6.27
CA PHE A 121 -0.70 -9.24 5.15
C PHE A 121 -1.53 -10.13 4.21
N SER A 122 -1.01 -11.29 3.83
CA SER A 122 -1.70 -12.23 2.94
C SER A 122 -3.02 -12.71 3.53
N LEU A 123 -3.10 -12.91 4.84
CA LEU A 123 -4.34 -13.27 5.53
C LEU A 123 -5.38 -12.15 5.42
N CYS A 124 -4.99 -10.90 5.70
CA CYS A 124 -5.87 -9.73 5.60
C CYS A 124 -6.30 -9.46 4.15
N TRP A 125 -5.37 -9.61 3.19
CA TRP A 125 -5.63 -9.47 1.77
C TRP A 125 -6.63 -10.51 1.27
N LYS A 126 -6.50 -11.77 1.72
CA LYS A 126 -7.46 -12.84 1.39
C LYS A 126 -8.87 -12.53 1.88
N LEU A 127 -8.99 -12.06 3.13
CA LEU A 127 -10.28 -11.65 3.69
C LEU A 127 -10.89 -10.51 2.85
N ARG A 128 -10.09 -9.49 2.51
CA ARG A 128 -10.54 -8.32 1.76
C ARG A 128 -11.07 -8.63 0.35
N HIS A 129 -10.58 -9.71 -0.25
CA HIS A 129 -10.93 -10.17 -1.59
C HIS A 129 -11.88 -11.38 -1.57
N ASP A 130 -12.53 -11.65 -0.43
CA ASP A 130 -13.50 -12.73 -0.25
C ASP A 130 -12.95 -14.14 -0.57
N TYR A 131 -11.62 -14.34 -0.47
CA TYR A 131 -11.00 -15.65 -0.63
C TYR A 131 -11.14 -16.54 0.60
N ILE A 132 -11.41 -15.93 1.76
CA ILE A 132 -11.72 -16.62 3.02
C ILE A 132 -12.89 -15.90 3.68
N SER A 133 -13.70 -16.66 4.41
CA SER A 133 -14.75 -16.12 5.26
C SER A 133 -14.20 -15.41 6.49
N PHE A 134 -15.03 -14.59 7.12
CA PHE A 134 -14.68 -13.95 8.39
C PHE A 134 -14.45 -14.97 9.50
N ASP A 135 -15.21 -16.07 9.55
CA ASP A 135 -15.04 -17.13 10.54
C ASP A 135 -13.68 -17.86 10.40
N GLU A 136 -13.27 -18.15 9.16
CA GLU A 136 -11.95 -18.71 8.88
C GLU A 136 -10.84 -17.73 9.28
N PHE A 137 -10.99 -16.46 8.93
CA PHE A 137 -10.06 -15.41 9.35
C PHE A 137 -9.96 -15.32 10.87
N ASN A 138 -11.09 -15.30 11.58
CA ASN A 138 -11.12 -15.19 13.03
C ASN A 138 -10.46 -16.41 13.71
N THR A 139 -10.62 -17.59 13.12
CA THR A 139 -9.94 -18.81 13.54
C THR A 139 -8.42 -18.67 13.37
N GLU A 140 -7.95 -18.19 12.22
CA GLU A 140 -6.53 -18.00 11.93
C GLU A 140 -5.86 -16.96 12.85
N ILE A 141 -6.51 -15.81 13.11
CA ILE A 141 -5.92 -14.77 13.96
C ILE A 141 -5.78 -15.24 15.42
N ALA A 142 -6.68 -16.10 15.91
CA ALA A 142 -6.60 -16.68 17.25
C ALA A 142 -5.36 -17.57 17.46
N TYR A 143 -4.78 -18.11 16.38
CA TYR A 143 -3.55 -18.90 16.44
C TYR A 143 -2.25 -18.06 16.35
N GLN A 144 -2.33 -16.74 16.14
CA GLN A 144 -1.19 -15.89 15.80
C GLN A 144 -0.79 -14.86 16.89
N GLU A 145 -0.98 -15.21 18.16
CA GLU A 145 -0.99 -14.24 19.29
C GLU A 145 0.32 -13.44 19.53
N ASP A 146 1.49 -13.86 19.04
CA ASP A 146 2.75 -13.35 19.61
C ASP A 146 3.53 -12.28 18.83
N ILE A 147 3.22 -12.00 17.56
CA ILE A 147 4.04 -11.06 16.76
C ILE A 147 3.31 -9.76 16.48
N LYS A 148 3.70 -8.69 17.20
CA LYS A 148 3.20 -7.33 17.00
C LYS A 148 3.74 -6.72 15.70
N LEU A 149 2.97 -5.82 15.11
CA LEU A 149 3.38 -5.00 13.97
C LEU A 149 4.52 -4.06 14.39
N ARG A 150 5.44 -3.79 13.47
CA ARG A 150 6.56 -2.88 13.73
C ARG A 150 6.17 -1.47 13.31
N PHE A 151 6.04 -0.56 14.27
CA PHE A 151 5.86 0.86 13.97
C PHE A 151 7.09 1.45 13.26
N SER A 152 6.87 2.29 12.26
CA SER A 152 7.91 2.96 11.48
C SER A 152 7.75 4.48 11.55
N GLN A 153 8.44 5.11 12.51
CA GLN A 153 8.41 6.58 12.64
C GLN A 153 8.97 7.27 11.38
N LYS A 154 9.99 6.66 10.76
CA LYS A 154 10.67 7.21 9.58
C LYS A 154 9.71 7.29 8.39
N GLU A 155 9.03 6.18 8.10
CA GLU A 155 8.02 6.14 7.04
C GLU A 155 6.82 7.02 7.36
N THR A 156 6.38 7.05 8.62
CA THR A 156 5.31 7.96 9.06
C THR A 156 5.62 9.41 8.74
N ASN A 157 6.84 9.86 9.01
CA ASN A 157 7.26 11.22 8.69
C ASN A 157 7.32 11.45 7.18
N ALA A 158 7.91 10.51 6.43
CA ALA A 158 8.04 10.61 4.97
C ALA A 158 6.67 10.71 4.28
N PHE A 159 5.71 9.85 4.63
CA PHE A 159 4.36 9.88 4.07
C PHE A 159 3.58 11.13 4.47
N ASN A 160 3.75 11.61 5.70
CA ASN A 160 3.13 12.85 6.15
C ASN A 160 3.65 14.06 5.36
N ASP A 161 4.97 14.15 5.19
CA ASP A 161 5.59 15.25 4.45
C ASP A 161 5.26 15.19 2.95
N TRP A 162 5.22 13.98 2.37
CA TRP A 162 4.74 13.78 1.00
C TRP A 162 3.28 14.23 0.84
N THR A 163 2.40 13.83 1.76
CA THR A 163 0.98 14.24 1.73
C THR A 163 0.83 15.76 1.80
N LYS A 164 1.58 16.43 2.68
CA LYS A 164 1.60 17.90 2.74
C LYS A 164 2.07 18.53 1.44
N ALA A 165 3.12 17.98 0.83
CA ALA A 165 3.64 18.46 -0.45
C ALA A 165 2.60 18.33 -1.58
N GLN A 166 1.87 17.22 -1.64
CA GLN A 166 0.79 17.03 -2.63
C GLN A 166 -0.37 18.01 -2.42
N ILE A 167 -0.79 18.23 -1.17
CA ILE A 167 -1.83 19.23 -0.85
C ILE A 167 -1.38 20.64 -1.26
N PHE A 168 -0.12 20.98 -1.00
CA PHE A 168 0.43 22.28 -1.37
C PHE A 168 0.44 22.47 -2.89
N ARG A 169 1.01 21.51 -3.64
CA ARG A 169 1.03 21.53 -5.12
C ARG A 169 -0.38 21.63 -5.71
N SER A 170 -1.34 20.87 -5.17
CA SER A 170 -2.73 20.91 -5.62
C SER A 170 -3.37 22.30 -5.42
N ARG A 171 -3.07 22.97 -4.30
CA ARG A 171 -3.53 24.34 -4.04
C ARG A 171 -2.91 25.37 -4.96
N GLU A 172 -1.62 25.26 -5.28
CA GLU A 172 -0.94 26.14 -6.24
C GLU A 172 -1.55 26.01 -7.64
N ILE A 173 -1.70 24.78 -8.14
CA ILE A 173 -2.34 24.51 -9.43
C ILE A 173 -3.76 25.10 -9.48
N TYR A 174 -4.53 24.96 -8.39
CA TYR A 174 -5.87 25.54 -8.30
C TYR A 174 -5.86 27.07 -8.34
N GLN A 175 -4.89 27.71 -7.69
CA GLN A 175 -4.77 29.18 -7.70
C GLN A 175 -4.36 29.72 -9.07
N GLU A 176 -3.44 29.04 -9.76
CA GLU A 176 -3.00 29.41 -11.12
C GLU A 176 -4.14 29.22 -12.14
N SER A 177 -4.81 28.07 -12.11
CA SER A 177 -5.91 27.76 -13.02
C SER A 177 -7.20 28.56 -12.74
N ARG A 178 -7.37 29.12 -11.54
CA ARG A 178 -8.52 29.98 -11.20
C ARG A 178 -8.57 31.26 -12.04
N GLY A 179 -7.43 31.80 -12.47
CA GLY A 179 -7.36 32.93 -13.40
C GLY A 179 -7.97 32.60 -14.76
N ASP A 180 -7.65 31.42 -15.29
CA ASP A 180 -8.11 30.94 -16.60
C ASP A 180 -9.59 30.52 -16.58
N TYR A 181 -10.05 29.89 -15.48
CA TYR A 181 -11.46 29.55 -15.31
C TYR A 181 -12.37 30.78 -15.28
N LEU A 182 -11.94 31.88 -14.67
CA LEU A 182 -12.73 33.12 -14.60
C LEU A 182 -12.74 33.92 -15.91
N GLN A 183 -11.76 33.72 -16.81
CA GLN A 183 -11.80 34.30 -18.15
C GLN A 183 -12.81 33.60 -19.06
N LYS A 184 -12.96 32.27 -18.96
CA LYS A 184 -13.94 31.50 -19.75
C LYS A 184 -15.41 31.83 -19.46
N PHE A 185 -15.71 32.51 -18.35
CA PHE A 185 -17.06 33.01 -18.04
C PHE A 185 -17.30 34.46 -18.47
N LYS A 186 -16.31 35.13 -19.08
CA LYS A 186 -16.42 36.50 -19.61
C LYS A 186 -16.51 36.56 -21.13
N GLU A 187 -16.42 35.42 -21.81
CA GLU A 187 -16.74 35.25 -23.24
C GLU A 187 -18.15 34.66 -23.39
#